data_AF-A0A445HCC4-F1
#
_entry.id   AF-A0A445HCC4-F1
#
_cell.length_a   1.000
_cell.length_b   1.000
_cell.length_c   1.000
_cell.angle_alpha   90.00
_cell.angle_beta   90.00
_cell.angle_gamma   90.00
#
_symmetry.space_group_name_H-M   'P 1'
#
loop_
_entity.id
_entity.type
_entity.pdbx_description
1 polymer ?
#
loop_
_entity_poly.entity_id
_entity_poly.type
_entity_poly.pdbx_seq_one_letter_code
_entity_poly.pdbx_strand_id
1 'polypeptide(L)'
;MLNADREFLSQKSAPHRDFYNVRKVDTHVHHSACMNQKHLLRFIKSKLRKEPDEVVIFRDWTYLTLEEVFKSLDLSGYDLNVDLLDVHADKSTFHRFDKFNLKYNPCGQSRLREIFLKQDNLIQ
;
A
#
# COMPACT_ATOMS: atom_id res chain seq x y z
N MET A 1 -18.27 9.51 36.30
CA MET A 1 -17.37 8.33 36.19
C MET A 1 -16.59 8.23 37.49
N LEU A 2 -16.61 7.10 38.19
CA LEU A 2 -16.10 7.00 39.58
C LEU A 2 -14.73 6.32 39.72
N ASN A 3 -14.23 5.61 38.69
CA ASN A 3 -13.07 4.72 38.83
C ASN A 3 -11.81 5.15 38.06
N ALA A 4 -11.86 6.25 37.29
CA ALA A 4 -10.77 6.64 36.38
C ALA A 4 -9.43 6.82 37.11
N ASP A 5 -9.42 7.50 38.26
CA ASP A 5 -8.20 7.74 39.04
C ASP A 5 -7.63 6.44 39.63
N ARG A 6 -8.51 5.51 40.05
CA ARG A 6 -8.11 4.21 40.57
C ARG A 6 -7.45 3.35 39.49
N GLU A 7 -8.01 3.37 38.28
CA GLU A 7 -7.45 2.66 37.12
C GLU A 7 -6.09 3.25 36.70
N PHE A 8 -5.96 4.57 36.69
CA PHE A 8 -4.70 5.25 36.38
C PHE A 8 -3.59 4.93 37.40
N LEU A 9 -3.90 4.95 38.70
CA LEU A 9 -2.96 4.56 39.75
C LEU A 9 -2.55 3.08 39.63
N SER A 10 -3.47 2.19 39.26
CA SER A 10 -3.15 0.78 39.02
C SER A 10 -2.24 0.55 37.82
N GLN A 11 -2.27 1.40 36.80
CA GLN A 11 -1.33 1.30 35.67
C GLN A 11 0.08 1.73 36.09
N LYS A 12 0.18 2.75 36.96
CA LYS A 12 1.48 3.23 37.48
C LYS A 12 2.21 2.22 38.35
N SER A 13 1.49 1.30 39.01
CA SER A 13 2.10 0.25 39.84
C SER A 13 2.72 -0.90 39.03
N ALA A 14 2.45 -0.98 37.72
CA ALA A 14 3.05 -1.95 36.80
C ALA A 14 4.15 -1.29 35.94
N PRO A 15 5.38 -1.16 36.44
CA PRO A 15 6.46 -0.52 35.71
C PRO A 15 6.77 -1.25 34.38
N HIS A 16 7.21 -0.50 33.37
CA HIS A 16 7.52 -1.00 32.03
C HIS A 16 6.35 -1.66 31.26
N ARG A 17 5.10 -1.49 31.71
CA ARG A 17 3.89 -1.91 30.99
C ARG A 17 3.06 -0.70 30.56
N ASP A 18 3.64 0.11 29.69
CA ASP A 18 2.98 1.29 29.12
C ASP A 18 2.49 1.05 27.69
N PHE A 19 1.90 2.10 27.11
CA PHE A 19 1.38 2.07 25.74
C PHE A 19 2.43 1.71 24.70
N TYR A 20 3.73 1.86 24.92
CA TYR A 20 4.77 1.48 23.96
C TYR A 20 5.22 0.04 24.16
N ASN A 21 5.31 -0.41 25.41
CA ASN A 21 5.86 -1.71 25.80
C ASN A 21 4.87 -2.89 25.72
N VAL A 22 3.56 -2.63 25.78
CA VAL A 22 2.57 -3.71 25.61
C VAL A 22 2.55 -4.23 24.16
N ARG A 23 2.32 -5.52 23.95
CA ARG A 23 2.20 -6.08 22.59
C ARG A 23 0.81 -5.80 22.06
N LYS A 24 0.73 -5.23 20.86
CA LYS A 24 -0.53 -5.02 20.13
C LYS A 24 -0.40 -5.73 18.79
N VAL A 25 -1.52 -6.30 18.35
CA VAL A 25 -1.61 -7.02 17.08
C VAL A 25 -2.67 -6.31 16.25
N ASP A 26 -2.37 -6.07 14.99
CA ASP A 26 -3.40 -5.67 14.02
C ASP A 26 -4.23 -6.92 13.70
N THR A 27 -5.47 -6.93 14.17
CA THR A 27 -6.37 -8.07 14.03
C THR A 27 -7.00 -8.16 12.63
N HIS A 28 -6.83 -7.12 11.79
CA HIS A 28 -7.41 -7.10 10.45
C HIS A 28 -6.60 -6.20 9.52
N VAL A 29 -5.72 -6.83 8.75
CA VAL A 29 -4.90 -6.19 7.73
C VAL A 29 -5.06 -6.92 6.39
N HIS A 30 -5.09 -6.15 5.30
CA HIS A 30 -5.04 -6.71 3.96
C HIS A 30 -3.62 -6.62 3.43
N HIS A 31 -3.11 -7.70 2.82
CA HIS A 31 -1.73 -7.77 2.35
C HIS A 31 -1.36 -6.64 1.37
N SER A 32 -2.20 -6.35 0.38
CA SER A 32 -1.93 -5.27 -0.59
C SER A 32 -1.97 -3.86 0.01
N ALA A 33 -2.39 -3.71 1.26
CA ALA A 33 -2.52 -2.46 1.98
C ALA A 33 -1.53 -2.33 3.14
N CYS A 34 -0.66 -3.32 3.36
CA CYS A 34 0.24 -3.34 4.51
C CYS A 34 1.34 -2.28 4.44
N MET A 35 1.62 -1.75 3.25
CA MET A 35 2.70 -0.80 3.01
C MET A 35 2.21 0.65 3.03
N ASN A 36 3.06 1.54 3.57
CA ASN A 36 2.83 2.97 3.48
C ASN A 36 2.94 3.46 2.02
N GLN A 37 2.07 4.38 1.63
CA GLN A 37 2.02 5.00 0.29
C GLN A 37 3.37 5.58 -0.16
N LYS A 38 4.09 6.26 0.74
CA LYS A 38 5.43 6.82 0.46
C LYS A 38 6.45 5.73 0.14
N HIS A 39 6.32 4.57 0.80
CA HIS A 39 7.18 3.43 0.55
C HIS A 39 6.91 2.82 -0.83
N LEU A 40 5.62 2.57 -1.14
CA LEU A 40 5.19 2.07 -2.45
C LEU A 40 5.63 3.01 -3.58
N LEU A 41 5.40 4.32 -3.44
CA LEU A 41 5.82 5.31 -4.43
C LEU A 41 7.33 5.26 -4.67
N ARG A 42 8.13 5.21 -3.60
CA ARG A 42 9.59 5.13 -3.71
C ARG A 42 10.03 3.84 -4.41
N PHE A 43 9.36 2.73 -4.15
CA PHE A 43 9.61 1.44 -4.79
C PHE A 43 9.35 1.52 -6.29
N ILE A 44 8.17 2.00 -6.71
CA ILE A 44 7.80 2.17 -8.12
C ILE A 44 8.79 3.09 -8.83
N LYS A 45 9.10 4.26 -8.26
CA LYS A 45 10.11 5.18 -8.84
C LYS A 45 11.50 4.55 -8.93
N SER A 46 11.87 3.70 -7.97
CA SER A 46 13.17 3.02 -8.02
C SER A 46 13.21 1.97 -9.12
N LYS A 47 12.14 1.19 -9.31
CA LYS A 47 12.05 0.19 -10.37
C LYS A 47 12.09 0.84 -11.75
N LEU A 48 11.30 1.88 -11.96
CA LEU A 48 11.28 2.62 -13.23
C LEU A 48 12.65 3.22 -13.61
N ARG A 49 13.48 3.60 -12.63
CA ARG A 49 14.83 4.13 -12.91
C ARG A 49 15.89 3.05 -13.16
N LYS A 50 15.76 1.89 -12.53
CA LYS A 50 16.81 0.85 -12.53
C LYS A 50 16.56 -0.22 -13.59
N GLU A 51 15.30 -0.56 -13.82
CA GLU A 51 14.86 -1.67 -14.65
C GLU A 51 13.70 -1.21 -15.57
N PRO A 52 13.89 -0.17 -16.41
CA PRO A 52 12.82 0.34 -17.30
C PRO A 52 12.43 -0.66 -18.40
N ASP A 53 13.40 -1.43 -18.91
CA ASP A 53 13.21 -2.34 -20.05
C ASP A 53 12.69 -3.74 -19.62
N GLU A 54 12.41 -3.93 -18.33
CA GLU A 54 11.89 -5.19 -17.80
C GLU A 54 10.47 -5.44 -18.32
N VAL A 55 10.21 -6.63 -18.87
CA VAL A 55 8.89 -7.02 -19.38
C VAL A 55 7.96 -7.37 -18.22
N VAL A 56 6.93 -6.55 -17.98
CA VAL A 56 6.09 -6.61 -16.77
C VAL A 56 4.67 -7.13 -16.99
N ILE A 57 4.16 -7.05 -18.22
CA ILE A 57 2.78 -7.46 -18.52
C ILE A 57 2.66 -7.92 -19.97
N PHE A 58 1.77 -8.90 -20.21
CA PHE A 58 1.35 -9.31 -21.54
C PHE A 58 -0.08 -8.86 -21.78
N ARG A 59 -0.32 -7.98 -22.74
CA ARG A 59 -1.65 -7.44 -23.04
C ARG A 59 -1.76 -7.06 -24.50
N ASP A 60 -2.97 -7.14 -25.05
CA ASP A 60 -3.25 -6.77 -26.45
C ASP A 60 -2.34 -7.50 -27.45
N TRP A 61 -2.02 -8.77 -27.13
CA TRP A 61 -1.12 -9.66 -27.89
C TRP A 61 0.36 -9.21 -27.92
N THR A 62 0.77 -8.30 -27.04
CA THR A 62 2.15 -7.84 -26.94
C THR A 62 2.68 -7.92 -25.51
N TYR A 63 3.99 -8.11 -25.41
CA TYR A 63 4.71 -7.94 -24.15
C TYR A 63 5.10 -6.48 -24.01
N LEU A 64 4.79 -5.89 -22.86
CA LEU A 64 5.12 -4.50 -22.56
C LEU A 64 6.17 -4.43 -21.46
N THR A 65 7.16 -3.59 -21.69
CA THR A 65 8.17 -3.20 -20.69
C THR A 65 7.58 -2.25 -19.65
N LEU A 66 8.27 -2.11 -18.51
CA LEU A 66 7.85 -1.17 -17.48
C LEU A 66 7.76 0.26 -18.02
N GLU A 67 8.72 0.68 -18.85
CA GLU A 67 8.71 2.00 -19.49
C GLU A 67 7.50 2.18 -20.42
N GLU A 68 7.20 1.18 -21.26
CA GLU A 68 6.05 1.23 -22.18
C GLU A 68 4.72 1.28 -21.45
N VAL A 69 4.59 0.56 -20.32
CA VAL A 69 3.39 0.65 -19.48
C VAL A 69 3.20 2.08 -18.98
N PHE A 70 4.25 2.72 -18.47
CA PHE A 70 4.17 4.10 -17.98
C PHE A 70 3.88 5.11 -19.10
N LYS A 71 4.51 4.95 -20.27
CA LYS A 71 4.21 5.74 -21.47
C LYS A 71 2.74 5.58 -21.91
N SER A 72 2.19 4.36 -21.87
CA SER A 72 0.80 4.09 -22.24
C SER A 72 -0.23 4.73 -21.31
N LEU A 73 0.18 5.05 -20.08
CA LEU A 73 -0.65 5.71 -19.07
C LEU A 73 -0.45 7.23 -19.05
N ASP A 74 0.40 7.78 -19.92
CA ASP A 74 0.80 9.19 -19.92
C ASP A 74 1.36 9.65 -18.55
N LEU A 75 2.13 8.76 -17.91
CA LEU A 75 2.73 9.01 -16.59
C LEU A 75 4.25 8.98 -16.68
N SER A 76 4.89 10.04 -16.18
CA SER A 76 6.35 10.03 -15.96
C SER A 76 6.71 9.70 -14.51
N GLY A 77 7.91 9.16 -14.30
CA GLY A 77 8.44 8.94 -12.94
C GLY A 77 8.58 10.21 -12.11
N TYR A 78 8.63 11.38 -12.76
CA TYR A 78 8.66 12.67 -12.08
C TYR A 78 7.28 13.06 -11.57
N ASP A 79 6.25 12.87 -12.39
CA ASP A 79 4.88 13.26 -12.08
C ASP A 79 4.26 12.40 -10.98
N LEU A 80 4.69 11.15 -10.83
CA LEU A 80 4.23 10.26 -9.75
C LEU A 80 4.42 10.88 -8.36
N ASN A 81 3.32 11.14 -7.67
CA ASN A 81 3.31 11.61 -6.29
C ASN A 81 2.31 10.81 -5.45
N VAL A 82 2.26 11.09 -4.14
CA VAL A 82 1.41 10.32 -3.21
C VAL A 82 -0.08 10.51 -3.53
N ASP A 83 -0.48 11.71 -3.93
CA ASP A 83 -1.87 12.03 -4.25
C ASP A 83 -2.33 11.30 -5.53
N LEU A 84 -1.45 11.18 -6.53
CA LEU A 84 -1.70 10.42 -7.75
C LEU A 84 -1.77 8.91 -7.50
N LEU A 85 -1.12 8.36 -6.46
CA LEU A 85 -1.23 6.94 -6.16
C LEU A 85 -2.60 6.57 -5.56
N ASP A 86 -3.20 7.48 -4.79
CA ASP A 86 -4.49 7.34 -4.08
C ASP A 86 -4.66 6.05 -3.24
N VAL A 87 -3.57 5.49 -2.71
CA VAL A 87 -3.57 4.23 -1.94
C VAL A 87 -3.66 4.43 -0.41
N HIS A 88 -4.46 5.39 0.03
CA HIS A 88 -4.53 5.76 1.45
C HIS A 88 -5.41 4.82 2.28
N ALA A 89 -4.97 4.52 3.50
CA ALA A 89 -5.76 3.75 4.46
C ALA A 89 -6.98 4.57 4.92
N ASP A 90 -8.15 3.96 4.89
CA ASP A 90 -9.40 4.63 5.26
C ASP A 90 -10.32 3.68 6.04
N LYS A 91 -10.92 4.20 7.12
CA LYS A 91 -11.82 3.45 8.01
C LYS A 91 -13.05 2.93 7.26
N SER A 92 -13.44 3.58 6.17
CA SER A 92 -14.58 3.13 5.35
C SER A 92 -14.33 1.84 4.56
N THR A 93 -13.08 1.35 4.51
CA THR A 93 -12.70 0.10 3.83
C THR A 93 -12.81 -1.15 4.72
N PHE A 94 -13.01 -0.97 6.02
CA PHE A 94 -13.12 -2.08 6.99
C PHE A 94 -14.34 -2.96 6.67
N HIS A 95 -14.11 -4.26 6.44
CA HIS A 95 -15.10 -5.24 5.95
C HIS A 95 -15.76 -4.95 4.59
N ARG A 96 -15.28 -3.95 3.83
CA ARG A 96 -15.84 -3.55 2.53
C ARG A 96 -14.84 -3.82 1.40
N PHE A 97 -14.79 -5.08 0.98
CA PHE A 97 -13.87 -5.56 -0.06
C PHE A 97 -14.04 -4.85 -1.42
N ASP A 98 -15.25 -4.42 -1.75
CA ASP A 98 -15.57 -3.62 -2.93
C ASP A 98 -14.83 -2.27 -2.90
N LYS A 99 -14.96 -1.54 -1.79
CA LYS A 99 -14.27 -0.26 -1.57
C LYS A 99 -12.77 -0.43 -1.45
N PHE A 100 -12.32 -1.52 -0.83
CA PHE A 100 -10.91 -1.87 -0.73
C PHE A 100 -10.27 -2.05 -2.12
N ASN A 101 -10.91 -2.80 -3.01
CA ASN A 101 -10.38 -3.08 -4.35
C ASN A 101 -10.28 -1.83 -5.23
N LEU A 102 -11.24 -0.91 -5.11
CA LEU A 102 -11.23 0.37 -5.82
C LEU A 102 -10.11 1.29 -5.28
N LYS A 103 -9.89 1.30 -3.96
CA LYS A 103 -8.92 2.18 -3.30
C LYS A 103 -7.47 1.71 -3.42
N TYR A 104 -7.23 0.41 -3.42
CA TYR A 104 -5.89 -0.17 -3.61
C TYR A 104 -5.61 -0.51 -5.07
N ASN A 105 -5.83 0.49 -5.93
CA ASN A 105 -5.55 0.45 -7.36
C ASN A 105 -4.68 1.68 -7.69
N PRO A 106 -3.34 1.55 -7.74
CA PRO A 106 -2.44 2.68 -7.91
C PRO A 106 -2.80 3.51 -9.14
N CYS A 107 -2.97 4.82 -8.97
CA CYS A 107 -3.41 5.74 -10.03
C CYS A 107 -4.78 5.40 -10.65
N GLY A 108 -5.60 4.58 -9.99
CA GLY A 108 -6.84 4.04 -10.55
C GLY A 108 -6.61 3.04 -11.68
N GLN A 109 -5.37 2.60 -11.93
CA GLN A 109 -5.00 1.79 -13.08
C GLN A 109 -4.75 0.33 -12.69
N SER A 110 -5.60 -0.58 -13.17
CA SER A 110 -5.51 -2.01 -12.87
C SER A 110 -4.15 -2.61 -13.26
N ARG A 111 -3.50 -2.06 -14.29
CA ARG A 111 -2.16 -2.46 -14.75
C ARG A 111 -1.10 -2.31 -13.65
N LEU A 112 -1.06 -1.17 -12.97
CA LEU A 112 -0.07 -0.93 -11.91
C LEU A 112 -0.36 -1.78 -10.67
N ARG A 113 -1.63 -2.07 -10.40
CA ARG A 113 -2.02 -2.99 -9.33
C ARG A 113 -1.56 -4.43 -9.61
N GLU A 114 -1.73 -4.90 -10.84
CA GLU A 114 -1.30 -6.23 -11.27
C GLU A 114 0.23 -6.36 -11.14
N ILE A 115 0.98 -5.39 -11.65
CA ILE A 115 2.44 -5.41 -11.64
C ILE A 115 3.02 -5.31 -10.22
N PHE A 116 2.49 -4.41 -9.37
CA PHE A 116 3.14 -4.09 -8.09
C PHE A 116 2.48 -4.68 -6.84
N LEU A 117 1.22 -5.12 -6.91
CA LEU A 117 0.44 -5.51 -5.72
C LEU A 117 -0.18 -6.92 -5.83
N LYS A 118 -0.07 -7.59 -6.98
CA LYS A 118 -0.51 -8.98 -7.16
C LYS A 118 0.69 -9.92 -7.23
N GLN A 119 0.52 -11.12 -6.66
CA GLN A 119 1.49 -12.21 -6.73
C GLN A 119 1.37 -13.03 -8.02
N ASP A 120 0.15 -13.10 -8.56
CA ASP A 120 -0.13 -13.77 -9.83
C ASP A 120 0.02 -12.71 -10.93
N ASN A 121 1.26 -12.51 -11.35
CA ASN A 121 1.66 -11.57 -12.39
C ASN A 121 2.74 -12.22 -13.28
N LEU A 122 3.16 -11.54 -14.34
CA LEU A 122 4.10 -12.08 -15.32
C LEU A 122 5.52 -12.32 -14.76
N ILE A 123 5.94 -11.54 -13.76
CA ILE A 123 7.27 -11.58 -13.15
C ILE A 123 7.15 -12.28 -11.79
N GLN A 124 7.44 -13.57 -11.74
CA GLN A 124 7.48 -14.36 -10.49
C GLN A 124 8.77 -14.15 -9.70
#